data_AF-A0A956FUZ5-F1
#
_entry.id   AF-A0A956FUZ5-F1
#
_cell.length_a   1.000
_cell.length_b   1.000
_cell.length_c   1.000
_cell.angle_alpha   90.00
_cell.angle_beta   90.00
_cell.angle_gamma   90.00
#
_symmetry.space_group_name_H-M   'P 1'
#
loop_
_entity.id
_entity.type
_entity.pdbx_description
1 polymer ?
#
loop_
_entity_poly.entity_id
_entity_poly.type
_entity_poly.pdbx_seq_one_letter_code
_entity_poly.pdbx_strand_id
1 'polypeptide(L)'
;MDQIFESHFGGNQSSNGGEIEAYCSKCRTDTTHVILESYGNEIRRVQCSVCSDAHSFKKPRGREPETPEPVTSTRRKTPKKKLAWIDAVRSLNADEAVRYSPRVSLHHHQIVVHPTFGIGYVSELLGDQKVEITFRNDTPRTLIHGRGQNDEELEAEKVPPDEVQQLLGLELGPTPEQLAAERERRLAEEAAKKQQKLEERRRKQEEARLKREAAREEARQEREAERELKRQEREAEKQRREEERQREKEERIKAREDERKRKAEARKKEQEAKRKAREDERKRKAEARKKEQEAKRKAREAEKTKKKKDAERLKKQKEAERLKKQKDAERAKKKKDAERAKKQKEAERLKKKKDAERAKKDAERKKKEAAKKKEAAKKKAAAKKKATKKKATKKKAAKKTATKKKAAK
;
A
#
# COMPACT_ATOMS: atom_id res chain seq x y z
N MET A 1 -49.67 -106.43 4.19
CA MET A 1 -49.51 -106.81 5.60
C MET A 1 -48.95 -105.62 6.35
N ASP A 2 -49.59 -104.95 7.28
CA ASP A 2 -50.95 -104.92 7.83
C ASP A 2 -50.92 -103.59 8.61
N GLN A 3 -51.73 -102.60 8.24
CA GLN A 3 -53.06 -102.38 8.81
C GLN A 3 -53.06 -101.96 10.29
N ILE A 4 -53.56 -100.73 10.51
CA ILE A 4 -54.41 -100.32 11.66
C ILE A 4 -53.60 -100.03 12.96
N PHE A 5 -53.52 -98.78 13.45
CA PHE A 5 -54.63 -98.20 14.19
C PHE A 5 -54.65 -96.67 14.12
N GLU A 6 -55.54 -96.20 13.26
CA GLU A 6 -56.23 -94.94 13.37
C GLU A 6 -57.31 -95.07 14.45
N SER A 7 -57.20 -94.32 15.57
CA SER A 7 -58.37 -93.98 16.38
C SER A 7 -58.10 -92.88 17.41
N HIS A 8 -58.82 -91.77 17.27
CA HIS A 8 -59.59 -91.15 18.35
C HIS A 8 -58.85 -90.74 19.64
N PHE A 9 -57.97 -89.73 19.57
CA PHE A 9 -57.72 -88.86 20.74
C PHE A 9 -58.76 -87.72 20.81
N GLY A 10 -60.03 -88.12 20.75
CA GLY A 10 -61.21 -87.27 20.88
C GLY A 10 -62.23 -88.02 21.73
N GLY A 11 -61.95 -88.12 23.03
CA GLY A 11 -62.78 -88.85 23.98
C GLY A 11 -62.42 -88.48 25.41
N ASN A 12 -63.31 -87.73 26.04
CA ASN A 12 -63.36 -87.34 27.44
C ASN A 12 -63.00 -88.53 28.38
N GLN A 13 -61.74 -88.62 28.83
CA GLN A 13 -61.29 -89.68 29.74
C GLN A 13 -61.69 -89.34 31.17
N SER A 14 -62.94 -89.68 31.54
CA SER A 14 -63.39 -89.69 32.94
C SER A 14 -62.91 -90.92 33.72
N SER A 15 -61.85 -91.60 33.25
CA SER A 15 -61.21 -92.73 33.91
C SER A 15 -60.13 -92.28 34.89
N ASN A 16 -59.86 -93.07 35.93
CA ASN A 16 -58.83 -92.79 36.93
C ASN A 16 -57.49 -92.43 36.25
N GLY A 17 -56.94 -91.25 36.58
CA GLY A 17 -55.75 -90.67 35.93
C GLY A 17 -56.04 -89.58 34.88
N GLY A 18 -57.29 -89.34 34.50
CA GLY A 18 -57.66 -88.24 33.60
C GLY A 18 -57.56 -86.86 34.25
N GLU A 19 -57.28 -85.83 33.45
CA GLU A 19 -57.26 -84.43 33.86
C GLU A 19 -58.64 -83.77 33.60
N ILE A 20 -59.19 -83.07 34.60
CA ILE A 20 -60.47 -82.37 34.52
C ILE A 20 -60.39 -80.99 35.20
N GLU A 21 -61.15 -80.01 34.70
CA GLU A 21 -61.29 -78.70 35.33
C GLU A 21 -62.31 -78.75 36.48
N ALA A 22 -61.90 -78.35 37.68
CA ALA A 22 -62.74 -78.36 38.87
C ALA A 22 -62.41 -77.18 39.79
N TYR A 23 -63.34 -76.83 40.69
CA TYR A 23 -63.14 -75.78 41.68
C TYR A 23 -62.38 -76.30 42.89
N CYS A 24 -61.16 -75.80 43.10
CA CYS A 24 -60.35 -76.16 44.26
C CYS A 24 -60.77 -75.34 45.49
N SER A 25 -61.12 -75.99 46.61
CA SER A 25 -61.46 -75.30 47.85
C SER A 25 -60.28 -74.57 48.51
N LYS A 26 -59.04 -75.03 48.29
CA LYS A 26 -57.82 -74.37 48.79
C LYS A 26 -57.36 -73.20 47.93
N CYS A 27 -57.32 -73.35 46.59
CA CYS A 27 -56.92 -72.28 45.69
C CYS A 27 -58.03 -71.25 45.43
N ARG A 28 -59.30 -71.63 45.72
CA ARG A 28 -60.51 -70.84 45.46
C ARG A 28 -60.68 -70.39 44.01
N THR A 29 -60.03 -71.09 43.09
CA THR A 29 -60.07 -70.86 41.64
C THR A 29 -60.32 -72.19 40.93
N ASP A 30 -60.86 -72.09 39.71
CA ASP A 30 -61.02 -73.24 38.83
C ASP A 30 -59.64 -73.60 38.26
N THR A 31 -59.13 -74.77 38.62
CA THR A 31 -57.82 -75.26 38.19
C THR A 31 -57.94 -76.66 37.60
N THR A 32 -56.89 -77.14 36.93
CA THR A 32 -56.83 -78.53 36.47
C THR A 32 -56.62 -79.48 37.65
N HIS A 33 -57.36 -80.58 37.68
CA HIS A 33 -57.28 -81.61 38.70
C HIS A 33 -57.13 -83.00 38.07
N VAL A 34 -56.39 -83.88 38.72
CA VAL A 34 -56.21 -85.28 38.32
C VAL A 34 -57.23 -86.16 39.07
N ILE A 35 -57.93 -87.02 38.36
CA ILE A 35 -58.94 -87.94 38.92
C ILE A 35 -58.25 -89.08 39.66
N LEU A 36 -58.42 -89.17 40.99
CA LEU A 36 -57.90 -90.27 41.81
C LEU A 36 -58.89 -91.45 41.86
N GLU A 37 -60.17 -91.15 42.08
CA GLU A 37 -61.23 -92.15 42.19
C GLU A 37 -62.46 -91.70 41.40
N SER A 38 -62.75 -92.41 40.30
CA SER A 38 -64.02 -92.35 39.59
C SER A 38 -64.71 -93.71 39.68
N TYR A 39 -66.04 -93.70 39.81
CA TYR A 39 -66.87 -94.90 39.69
C TYR A 39 -67.85 -94.68 38.53
N GLY A 40 -67.62 -95.38 37.42
CA GLY A 40 -68.41 -95.19 36.21
C GLY A 40 -68.25 -93.78 35.65
N ASN A 41 -69.35 -93.02 35.63
CA ASN A 41 -69.39 -91.65 35.10
C ASN A 41 -69.37 -90.57 36.20
N GLU A 42 -69.27 -90.95 37.47
CA GLU A 42 -69.22 -90.00 38.59
C GLU A 42 -67.82 -89.96 39.20
N ILE A 43 -67.23 -88.77 39.24
CA ILE A 43 -65.92 -88.51 39.83
C ILE A 43 -66.11 -88.19 41.30
N ARG A 44 -65.52 -89.00 42.20
CA ARG A 44 -65.67 -88.80 43.65
C ARG A 44 -64.54 -87.97 44.25
N ARG A 45 -63.29 -88.26 43.90
CA ARG A 45 -62.11 -87.58 44.46
C ARG A 45 -61.14 -87.14 43.38
N VAL A 46 -60.70 -85.89 43.47
CA VAL A 46 -59.78 -85.24 42.55
C VAL A 46 -58.64 -84.57 43.30
N GLN A 47 -57.45 -84.53 42.70
CA GLN A 47 -56.27 -83.88 43.25
C GLN A 47 -55.91 -82.66 42.40
N CYS A 48 -55.82 -81.49 43.02
CA CYS A 48 -55.45 -80.26 42.30
C CYS A 48 -54.00 -80.31 41.80
N SER A 49 -53.72 -79.92 40.56
CA SER A 49 -52.36 -79.85 40.00
C SER A 49 -51.50 -78.75 40.66
N VAL A 50 -52.12 -77.68 41.15
CA VAL A 50 -51.43 -76.50 41.69
C VAL A 50 -51.09 -76.65 43.17
N CYS A 51 -52.01 -77.19 43.98
CA CYS A 51 -51.82 -77.33 45.43
C CYS A 51 -51.72 -78.79 45.92
N SER A 52 -51.81 -79.76 45.00
CA SER A 52 -51.74 -81.20 45.27
C SER A 52 -52.75 -81.73 46.30
N ASP A 53 -53.79 -80.95 46.61
CA ASP A 53 -54.79 -81.30 47.63
C ASP A 53 -55.91 -82.19 47.04
N ALA A 54 -56.18 -83.30 47.72
CA ALA A 54 -57.22 -84.25 47.33
C ALA A 54 -58.55 -83.90 47.99
N HIS A 55 -59.54 -83.51 47.19
CA HIS A 55 -60.89 -83.16 47.66
C HIS A 55 -61.98 -83.75 46.75
N SER A 56 -63.23 -83.68 47.21
CA SER A 56 -64.36 -84.15 46.41
C SER A 56 -64.61 -83.24 45.22
N PHE A 57 -64.93 -83.82 44.05
CA PHE A 57 -65.14 -83.07 42.82
C PHE A 57 -66.24 -82.02 42.97
N LYS A 58 -65.93 -80.78 42.58
CA LYS A 58 -66.88 -79.67 42.55
C LYS A 58 -66.81 -78.97 41.19
N LYS A 59 -67.97 -78.84 40.55
CA LYS A 59 -68.09 -78.26 39.21
C LYS A 59 -67.49 -76.83 39.19
N PRO A 60 -66.74 -76.47 38.12
CA PRO A 60 -66.10 -75.16 38.02
C PRO A 60 -67.14 -74.03 38.04
N ARG A 61 -66.79 -72.88 38.64
CA ARG A 61 -67.67 -71.71 38.72
C ARG A 61 -67.47 -70.81 37.50
N GLY A 62 -68.00 -71.21 36.35
CA GLY A 62 -68.03 -70.29 35.21
C GLY A 62 -68.42 -70.93 33.88
N ARG A 63 -69.52 -70.42 33.33
CA ARG A 63 -70.04 -70.62 31.96
C ARG A 63 -70.80 -71.93 31.72
N GLU A 64 -72.00 -71.99 32.27
CA GLU A 64 -73.08 -72.82 31.75
C GLU A 64 -73.77 -72.05 30.60
N PRO A 65 -73.80 -72.54 29.35
CA PRO A 65 -74.72 -72.04 28.34
C PRO A 65 -76.14 -72.52 28.68
N GLU A 66 -77.06 -71.56 28.85
CA GLU A 66 -78.48 -71.78 29.09
C GLU A 66 -79.08 -72.69 27.99
N THR A 67 -79.54 -73.87 28.38
CA THR A 67 -80.53 -74.65 27.62
C THR A 67 -81.74 -74.87 28.51
N PRO A 68 -82.92 -74.29 28.22
CA PRO A 68 -84.12 -74.51 29.02
C PRO A 68 -84.83 -75.80 28.60
N GLU A 69 -84.96 -76.76 29.52
CA GLU A 69 -85.93 -77.85 29.41
C GLU A 69 -87.32 -77.40 29.91
N PRO A 70 -88.42 -77.80 29.26
CA PRO A 70 -89.76 -77.37 29.63
C PRO A 70 -90.40 -78.32 30.64
N VAL A 71 -90.68 -77.82 31.85
CA VAL A 71 -91.57 -78.50 32.80
C VAL A 71 -92.94 -77.82 32.82
N THR A 72 -93.92 -78.61 32.41
CA THR A 72 -95.35 -78.35 32.47
C THR A 72 -95.82 -78.31 33.92
N SER A 73 -96.56 -77.27 34.33
CA SER A 73 -97.75 -77.44 35.20
C SER A 73 -98.53 -76.12 35.38
N THR A 74 -99.82 -76.22 35.09
CA THR A 74 -100.97 -75.55 35.73
C THR A 74 -100.83 -74.09 36.20
N ARG A 75 -101.43 -73.24 35.37
CA ARG A 75 -101.91 -71.86 35.61
C ARG A 75 -102.48 -71.62 37.02
N ARG A 76 -101.64 -71.24 37.98
CA ARG A 76 -102.00 -70.29 39.04
C ARG A 76 -101.69 -68.89 38.52
N LYS A 77 -102.66 -67.96 38.60
CA LYS A 77 -102.38 -66.53 38.38
C LYS A 77 -101.28 -66.13 39.36
N THR A 78 -100.07 -65.92 38.86
CA THR A 78 -98.96 -65.35 39.60
C THR A 78 -99.36 -63.92 40.00
N PRO A 79 -99.15 -63.49 41.26
CA PRO A 79 -99.34 -62.09 41.60
C PRO A 79 -98.36 -61.28 40.75
N LYS A 80 -98.86 -60.24 40.07
CA LYS A 80 -97.99 -59.29 39.35
C LYS A 80 -97.01 -58.75 40.39
N LYS A 81 -95.70 -58.93 40.17
CA LYS A 81 -94.66 -58.44 41.09
C LYS A 81 -94.82 -56.93 41.20
N LYS A 82 -95.07 -56.40 42.41
CA LYS A 82 -95.09 -54.95 42.65
C LYS A 82 -93.69 -54.40 42.33
N LEU A 83 -93.59 -53.42 41.44
CA LEU A 83 -92.31 -52.78 41.11
C LEU A 83 -91.81 -51.98 42.33
N ALA A 84 -90.49 -51.85 42.47
CA ALA A 84 -89.94 -50.87 43.38
C ALA A 84 -90.27 -49.46 42.86
N TRP A 85 -90.52 -48.50 43.76
CA TRP A 85 -90.90 -47.13 43.45
C TRP A 85 -89.96 -46.46 42.46
N ILE A 86 -88.64 -46.66 42.62
CA ILE A 86 -87.62 -46.10 41.71
C ILE A 86 -87.77 -46.67 40.29
N ASP A 87 -88.07 -47.96 40.16
CA ASP A 87 -88.24 -48.61 38.86
C ASP A 87 -89.58 -48.24 38.22
N ALA A 88 -90.63 -48.09 39.03
CA ALA A 88 -91.94 -47.63 38.58
C ALA A 88 -91.89 -46.19 38.06
N VAL A 89 -91.28 -45.26 38.82
CA VAL A 89 -91.18 -43.85 38.41
C VAL A 89 -90.32 -43.66 37.15
N ARG A 90 -89.34 -44.55 36.90
CA ARG A 90 -88.52 -44.54 35.67
C ARG A 90 -89.22 -45.14 34.45
N SER A 91 -90.13 -46.08 34.66
CA SER A 91 -90.78 -46.83 33.57
C SER A 91 -92.16 -46.29 33.20
N LEU A 92 -92.83 -45.58 34.11
CA LEU A 92 -94.11 -44.94 33.87
C LEU A 92 -93.93 -43.51 33.34
N ASN A 93 -94.83 -43.08 32.46
CA ASN A 93 -94.76 -41.77 31.82
C ASN A 93 -95.01 -40.64 32.84
N ALA A 94 -94.05 -39.74 33.00
CA ALA A 94 -94.18 -38.54 33.84
C ALA A 94 -95.25 -37.55 33.32
N ASP A 95 -95.66 -37.69 32.05
CA ASP A 95 -96.66 -36.84 31.39
C ASP A 95 -98.10 -37.14 31.84
N GLU A 96 -98.34 -38.32 32.43
CA GLU A 96 -99.66 -38.73 32.95
C GLU A 96 -99.80 -38.47 34.46
N ALA A 97 -98.89 -37.68 35.04
CA ALA A 97 -98.88 -37.37 36.46
C ALA A 97 -100.08 -36.50 36.87
N VAL A 98 -100.72 -36.88 37.97
CA VAL A 98 -101.95 -36.28 38.48
C VAL A 98 -101.78 -35.77 39.90
N ARG A 99 -102.40 -34.63 40.25
CA ARG A 99 -102.49 -34.18 41.64
C ARG A 99 -103.47 -35.04 42.43
N TYR A 100 -103.04 -35.52 43.60
CA TYR A 100 -103.92 -36.28 44.48
C TYR A 100 -105.05 -35.40 45.02
N SER A 101 -106.30 -35.84 44.79
CA SER A 101 -107.49 -35.31 45.45
C SER A 101 -108.47 -36.46 45.73
N PRO A 102 -109.14 -36.52 46.90
CA PRO A 102 -110.09 -37.61 47.21
C PRO A 102 -111.31 -37.71 46.27
N ARG A 103 -111.59 -36.65 45.48
CA ARG A 103 -112.71 -36.60 44.53
C ARG A 103 -112.39 -37.27 43.19
N VAL A 104 -111.12 -37.28 42.82
CA VAL A 104 -110.61 -37.71 41.52
C VAL A 104 -110.58 -39.24 41.42
N SER A 105 -110.82 -39.77 40.23
CA SER A 105 -110.64 -41.18 39.92
C SER A 105 -109.20 -41.48 39.49
N LEU A 106 -108.58 -42.50 40.09
CA LEU A 106 -107.20 -42.88 39.83
C LEU A 106 -107.16 -44.25 39.15
N HIS A 107 -106.23 -44.42 38.20
CA HIS A 107 -106.07 -45.65 37.44
C HIS A 107 -104.77 -46.38 37.80
N HIS A 108 -104.73 -47.68 37.52
CA HIS A 108 -103.55 -48.52 37.74
C HIS A 108 -102.34 -47.99 36.94
N HIS A 109 -101.14 -47.98 37.54
CA HIS A 109 -99.91 -47.44 36.94
C HIS A 109 -99.94 -45.94 36.59
N GLN A 110 -100.74 -45.16 37.30
CA GLN A 110 -100.70 -43.70 37.17
C GLN A 110 -99.76 -43.09 38.21
N ILE A 111 -99.01 -42.05 37.84
CA ILE A 111 -98.18 -41.26 38.77
C ILE A 111 -99.06 -40.23 39.47
N VAL A 112 -98.94 -40.14 40.79
CA VAL A 112 -99.76 -39.27 41.64
C VAL A 112 -98.85 -38.42 42.52
N VAL A 113 -99.06 -37.10 42.49
CA VAL A 113 -98.37 -36.14 43.35
C VAL A 113 -99.24 -35.84 44.57
N HIS A 114 -98.80 -36.29 45.74
CA HIS A 114 -99.49 -36.04 47.00
C HIS A 114 -98.78 -34.91 47.79
N PRO A 115 -99.49 -33.88 48.29
CA PRO A 115 -98.88 -32.75 49.00
C PRO A 115 -97.99 -33.14 50.20
N THR A 116 -98.40 -34.14 50.97
CA THR A 116 -97.66 -34.61 52.17
C THR A 116 -96.65 -35.74 51.90
N PHE A 117 -96.91 -36.61 50.93
CA PHE A 117 -96.13 -37.85 50.73
C PHE A 117 -95.22 -37.78 49.51
N GLY A 118 -95.33 -36.72 48.70
CA GLY A 118 -94.56 -36.54 47.48
C GLY A 118 -95.11 -37.39 46.34
N ILE A 119 -94.22 -37.79 45.44
CA ILE A 119 -94.56 -38.54 44.24
C ILE A 119 -94.74 -40.02 44.58
N GLY A 120 -95.87 -40.59 44.16
CA GLY A 120 -96.17 -42.01 44.27
C GLY A 120 -96.70 -42.56 42.95
N TYR A 121 -96.75 -43.88 42.82
CA TYR A 121 -97.45 -44.52 41.71
C TYR A 121 -98.55 -45.43 42.24
N VAL A 122 -99.65 -45.53 41.49
CA VAL A 122 -100.76 -46.41 41.83
C VAL A 122 -100.34 -47.86 41.60
N SER A 123 -100.14 -48.61 42.69
CA SER A 123 -99.73 -50.01 42.63
C SER A 123 -100.92 -50.93 42.38
N GLU A 124 -102.05 -50.69 43.02
CA GLU A 124 -103.25 -51.54 42.91
C GLU A 124 -104.52 -50.76 43.32
N LEU A 125 -105.64 -51.04 42.68
CA LEU A 125 -106.96 -50.49 43.04
C LEU A 125 -107.68 -51.47 43.98
N LEU A 126 -107.91 -51.07 45.24
CA LEU A 126 -108.62 -51.86 46.24
C LEU A 126 -110.12 -51.53 46.20
N GLY A 127 -110.81 -52.00 45.16
CA GLY A 127 -112.23 -51.72 44.92
C GLY A 127 -112.49 -50.31 44.37
N ASP A 128 -113.73 -49.84 44.47
CA ASP A 128 -114.18 -48.65 43.72
C ASP A 128 -113.79 -47.31 44.37
N GLN A 129 -113.48 -47.30 45.67
CA GLN A 129 -113.23 -46.07 46.45
C GLN A 129 -111.88 -46.06 47.19
N LYS A 130 -111.04 -47.10 47.05
CA LYS A 130 -109.75 -47.19 47.72
C LYS A 130 -108.67 -47.63 46.75
N VAL A 131 -107.50 -47.02 46.86
CA VAL A 131 -106.34 -47.28 46.02
C VAL A 131 -105.10 -47.43 46.89
N GLU A 132 -104.20 -48.36 46.54
CA GLU A 132 -102.87 -48.48 47.12
C GLU A 132 -101.88 -47.72 46.25
N ILE A 133 -101.32 -46.65 46.82
CA ILE A 133 -100.27 -45.85 46.19
C ILE A 133 -98.96 -46.14 46.92
N THR A 134 -97.95 -46.56 46.16
CA THR A 134 -96.61 -46.76 46.70
C THR A 134 -95.84 -45.45 46.56
N PHE A 135 -95.35 -44.94 47.69
CA PHE A 135 -94.55 -43.72 47.77
C PHE A 135 -93.05 -44.05 47.92
N ARG A 136 -92.24 -43.01 48.03
CA ARG A 136 -90.79 -43.11 48.29
C ARG A 136 -90.45 -44.11 49.40
N ASN A 137 -89.35 -44.84 49.25
CA ASN A 137 -88.93 -45.96 50.10
C ASN A 137 -89.89 -47.16 50.09
N ASP A 138 -90.63 -47.35 49.00
CA ASP A 138 -91.56 -48.47 48.80
C ASP A 138 -92.65 -48.56 49.89
N THR A 139 -93.05 -47.43 50.49
CA THR A 139 -94.12 -47.44 51.50
C THR A 139 -95.49 -47.42 50.83
N PRO A 140 -96.27 -48.52 50.86
CA PRO A 140 -97.64 -48.52 50.34
C PRO A 140 -98.55 -47.76 51.32
N ARG A 141 -99.39 -46.87 50.79
CA ARG A 141 -100.45 -46.22 51.54
C ARG A 141 -101.78 -46.41 50.83
N THR A 142 -102.79 -46.81 51.59
CA THR A 142 -104.16 -46.88 51.09
C THR A 142 -104.78 -45.50 51.17
N LEU A 143 -105.12 -44.93 50.02
CA LEU A 143 -105.76 -43.63 49.87
C LEU A 143 -107.15 -43.81 49.26
N ILE A 144 -107.99 -42.81 49.47
CA ILE A 144 -109.37 -42.80 48.98
C ILE A 144 -109.40 -42.05 47.65
N HIS A 145 -110.17 -42.55 46.69
CA HIS A 145 -110.39 -41.91 45.38
C HIS A 145 -111.87 -42.04 44.99
N GLY A 146 -112.31 -41.27 43.98
CA GLY A 146 -113.65 -41.40 43.38
C GLY A 146 -114.82 -40.91 44.24
N ARG A 147 -114.62 -39.93 45.14
CA ARG A 147 -115.72 -39.29 45.89
C ARG A 147 -116.37 -38.09 45.18
N GLY A 148 -116.05 -37.83 43.92
CA GLY A 148 -116.66 -36.76 43.12
C GLY A 148 -118.14 -37.01 42.87
N GLN A 149 -118.97 -35.95 42.90
CA GLN A 149 -120.41 -36.07 42.62
C GLN A 149 -120.73 -35.84 41.13
N ASN A 150 -119.82 -35.20 40.40
CA ASN A 150 -119.95 -34.86 38.98
C ASN A 150 -118.78 -35.42 38.17
N ASP A 151 -118.99 -35.69 36.87
CA ASP A 151 -117.95 -36.23 35.96
C ASP A 151 -116.72 -35.31 35.84
N GLU A 152 -116.88 -33.99 35.88
CA GLU A 152 -115.76 -33.02 35.89
C GLU A 152 -114.94 -33.06 37.18
N GLU A 153 -115.53 -33.47 38.32
CA GLU A 153 -114.79 -33.62 39.59
C GLU A 153 -114.06 -34.97 39.70
N LEU A 154 -114.43 -35.92 38.84
CA LEU A 154 -113.80 -37.23 38.73
C LEU A 154 -112.54 -37.19 37.85
N GLU A 155 -112.43 -36.18 36.99
CA GLU A 155 -111.24 -35.92 36.18
C GLU A 155 -110.12 -35.26 37.00
N ALA A 156 -108.92 -35.76 36.78
CA ALA A 156 -107.74 -35.37 37.52
C ALA A 156 -107.05 -34.13 36.94
N GLU A 157 -106.63 -33.19 37.80
CA GLU A 157 -105.74 -32.11 37.37
C GLU A 157 -104.34 -32.67 37.06
N LYS A 158 -103.92 -32.54 35.79
CA LYS A 158 -102.59 -32.97 35.32
C LYS A 158 -101.51 -32.02 35.85
N VAL A 159 -100.45 -32.60 36.40
CA VAL A 159 -99.27 -31.85 36.82
C VAL A 159 -98.35 -31.68 35.61
N PRO A 160 -97.81 -30.48 35.35
CA PRO A 160 -96.83 -30.31 34.27
C PRO A 160 -95.60 -31.19 34.51
N PRO A 161 -95.04 -31.82 33.47
CA PRO A 161 -93.93 -32.76 33.61
C PRO A 161 -92.67 -32.09 34.19
N ASP A 162 -92.50 -30.78 33.99
CA ASP A 162 -91.40 -29.99 34.56
C ASP A 162 -91.46 -29.93 36.09
N GLU A 163 -92.66 -29.85 36.69
CA GLU A 163 -92.84 -29.84 38.14
C GLU A 163 -92.58 -31.24 38.72
N VAL A 164 -93.00 -32.29 38.02
CA VAL A 164 -92.71 -33.68 38.38
C VAL A 164 -91.19 -33.96 38.31
N GLN A 165 -90.53 -33.52 37.24
CA GLN A 165 -89.08 -33.65 37.07
C GLN A 165 -88.31 -32.79 38.06
N GLN A 166 -88.79 -31.60 38.40
CA GLN A 166 -88.17 -30.75 39.40
C GLN A 166 -88.26 -31.37 40.80
N LEU A 167 -89.42 -31.93 41.17
CA LEU A 167 -89.61 -32.66 42.42
C LEU A 167 -88.74 -33.94 42.45
N LEU A 168 -88.58 -34.65 41.34
CA LEU A 168 -87.67 -35.81 41.24
C LEU A 168 -86.18 -35.40 41.26
N GLY A 169 -85.83 -34.29 40.60
CA GLY A 169 -84.46 -33.79 40.47
C GLY A 169 -83.91 -33.17 41.76
N LEU A 170 -84.76 -32.50 42.54
CA LEU A 170 -84.44 -32.05 43.89
C LEU A 170 -84.16 -33.23 44.83
N GLU A 171 -84.76 -34.39 44.58
CA GLU A 171 -84.64 -35.57 45.43
C GLU A 171 -83.52 -36.54 45.04
N LEU A 172 -83.09 -36.58 43.77
CA LEU A 172 -82.08 -37.52 43.28
C LEU A 172 -80.69 -36.91 43.02
N GLY A 173 -80.52 -35.57 43.08
CA GLY A 173 -79.25 -34.91 42.84
C GLY A 173 -78.72 -35.07 41.40
N PRO A 174 -77.62 -34.40 41.03
CA PRO A 174 -76.99 -34.60 39.73
C PRO A 174 -76.55 -36.07 39.61
N THR A 175 -76.80 -36.66 38.45
CA THR A 175 -76.47 -38.08 38.27
C THR A 175 -74.97 -38.30 38.45
N PRO A 176 -74.54 -39.46 38.98
CA PRO A 176 -73.12 -39.79 39.12
C PRO A 176 -72.32 -39.63 37.82
N GLU A 177 -72.98 -39.79 36.67
CA GLU A 177 -72.43 -39.61 35.33
C GLU A 177 -72.17 -38.13 34.99
N GLN A 178 -73.06 -37.21 35.37
CA GLN A 178 -72.86 -35.78 35.19
C GLN A 178 -71.70 -35.25 36.04
N LEU A 179 -71.58 -35.72 37.28
CA LEU A 179 -70.46 -35.39 38.17
C LEU A 179 -69.13 -35.93 37.64
N ALA A 180 -69.14 -37.11 37.02
CA ALA A 180 -67.95 -37.67 36.36
C ALA A 180 -67.55 -36.84 35.14
N ALA A 181 -68.50 -36.48 34.28
CA ALA A 181 -68.27 -35.64 33.10
C ALA A 181 -67.74 -34.25 33.47
N GLU A 182 -68.25 -33.63 34.54
CA GLU A 182 -67.76 -32.33 35.02
C GLU A 182 -66.31 -32.42 35.54
N ARG A 183 -65.98 -33.50 36.28
CA ARG A 183 -64.60 -33.75 36.74
C ARG A 183 -63.65 -33.99 35.58
N GLU A 184 -64.06 -34.75 34.57
CA GLU A 184 -63.27 -35.00 33.37
C GLU A 184 -63.01 -33.72 32.59
N ARG A 185 -64.04 -32.86 32.41
CA ARG A 185 -63.88 -31.54 31.80
C ARG A 185 -62.89 -30.66 32.57
N ARG A 186 -62.96 -30.64 33.90
CA ARG A 186 -62.02 -29.87 34.73
C ARG A 186 -60.58 -30.37 34.59
N LEU A 187 -60.39 -31.69 34.55
CA LEU A 187 -59.06 -32.30 34.33
C LEU A 187 -58.54 -32.02 32.93
N ALA A 188 -59.39 -32.07 31.90
CA ALA A 188 -59.04 -31.75 30.53
C ALA A 188 -58.62 -30.28 30.38
N GLU A 189 -59.33 -29.34 31.00
CA GLU A 189 -58.96 -27.92 31.03
C GLU A 189 -57.63 -27.67 31.77
N GLU A 190 -57.41 -28.34 32.91
CA GLU A 190 -56.15 -28.24 33.64
C GLU A 190 -54.98 -28.81 32.83
N ALA A 191 -55.21 -29.94 32.15
CA ALA A 191 -54.24 -30.54 31.24
C ALA A 191 -53.93 -29.62 30.05
N ALA A 192 -54.94 -28.99 29.45
CA ALA A 192 -54.76 -28.02 28.36
C ALA A 192 -53.97 -26.78 28.82
N LYS A 193 -54.27 -26.24 30.01
CA LYS A 193 -53.50 -25.12 30.59
C LYS A 193 -52.04 -25.52 30.89
N LYS A 194 -51.80 -26.75 31.35
CA LYS A 194 -50.43 -27.28 31.54
C LYS A 194 -49.69 -27.43 30.21
N GLN A 195 -50.35 -27.94 29.17
CA GLN A 195 -49.80 -28.05 27.82
C GLN A 195 -49.40 -26.66 27.27
N GLN A 196 -50.29 -25.67 27.36
CA GLN A 196 -50.00 -24.30 26.92
C GLN A 196 -48.81 -23.68 27.67
N LYS A 197 -48.71 -23.85 28.99
CA LYS A 197 -47.57 -23.36 29.77
C LYS A 197 -46.26 -24.05 29.38
N LEU A 198 -46.28 -25.35 29.08
CA LEU A 198 -45.11 -26.08 28.62
C LEU A 198 -44.67 -25.61 27.23
N GLU A 199 -45.61 -25.38 26.31
CA GLU A 199 -45.35 -24.84 24.98
C GLU A 199 -44.80 -23.41 25.04
N GLU A 200 -45.37 -22.54 25.88
CA GLU A 200 -44.86 -21.19 26.12
C GLU A 200 -43.44 -21.23 26.70
N ARG A 201 -43.18 -22.13 27.66
CA ARG A 201 -41.82 -22.33 28.21
C ARG A 201 -40.85 -22.81 27.13
N ARG A 202 -41.27 -23.73 26.26
CA ARG A 202 -40.46 -24.22 25.13
C ARG A 202 -40.15 -23.09 24.15
N ARG A 203 -41.14 -22.28 23.79
CA ARG A 203 -40.99 -21.12 22.91
C ARG A 203 -40.04 -20.08 23.51
N LYS A 204 -40.18 -19.76 24.80
CA LYS A 204 -39.25 -18.85 25.49
C LYS A 204 -37.82 -19.42 25.56
N GLN A 205 -37.65 -20.72 25.76
CA GLN A 205 -36.34 -21.36 25.74
C GLN A 205 -35.70 -21.32 24.34
N GLU A 206 -36.48 -21.57 23.29
CA GLU A 206 -36.03 -21.48 21.91
C GLU A 206 -35.67 -20.05 21.51
N GLU A 207 -36.51 -19.07 21.85
CA GLU A 207 -36.23 -17.65 21.63
C GLU A 207 -34.97 -17.19 22.39
N ALA A 208 -34.80 -17.63 23.65
CA ALA A 208 -33.59 -17.34 24.41
C ALA A 208 -32.34 -17.98 23.79
N ARG A 209 -32.46 -19.19 23.21
CA ARG A 209 -31.38 -19.86 22.49
C ARG A 209 -31.01 -19.08 21.22
N LEU A 210 -32.00 -18.70 20.41
CA LEU A 210 -31.80 -17.92 19.18
C LEU A 210 -31.20 -16.54 19.49
N LYS A 211 -31.69 -15.86 20.53
CA LYS A 211 -31.12 -14.57 20.96
C LYS A 211 -29.67 -14.70 21.42
N ARG A 212 -29.33 -15.79 22.12
CA ARG A 212 -27.94 -16.08 22.52
C ARG A 212 -27.04 -16.41 21.34
N GLU A 213 -27.57 -17.08 20.32
CA GLU A 213 -26.85 -17.39 19.08
C GLU A 213 -26.62 -16.13 18.25
N ALA A 214 -27.67 -15.32 18.04
CA ALA A 214 -27.58 -14.03 17.36
C ALA A 214 -26.56 -13.10 18.05
N ALA A 215 -26.60 -12.97 19.38
CA ALA A 215 -25.63 -12.16 20.11
C ALA A 215 -24.18 -12.67 19.98
N ARG A 216 -23.99 -14.00 19.87
CA ARG A 216 -22.65 -14.57 19.60
C ARG A 216 -22.18 -14.30 18.18
N GLU A 217 -23.10 -14.30 17.21
CA GLU A 217 -22.80 -13.99 15.82
C GLU A 217 -22.48 -12.51 15.63
N GLU A 218 -23.30 -11.62 16.20
CA GLU A 218 -23.06 -10.18 16.23
C GLU A 218 -21.71 -9.86 16.87
N ALA A 219 -21.40 -10.45 18.04
CA ALA A 219 -20.09 -10.26 18.67
C ALA A 219 -18.91 -10.81 17.83
N ARG A 220 -19.14 -11.82 16.96
CA ARG A 220 -18.12 -12.27 15.99
C ARG A 220 -17.98 -11.26 14.85
N GLN A 221 -19.09 -10.78 14.30
CA GLN A 221 -19.10 -9.78 13.22
C GLN A 221 -18.46 -8.46 13.67
N GLU A 222 -18.73 -7.99 14.90
CA GLU A 222 -18.07 -6.82 15.47
C GLU A 222 -16.55 -6.99 15.59
N ARG A 223 -16.10 -8.16 16.08
CA ARG A 223 -14.66 -8.47 16.17
C ARG A 223 -14.00 -8.59 14.80
N GLU A 224 -14.71 -9.10 13.81
CA GLU A 224 -14.23 -9.17 12.43
C GLU A 224 -14.16 -7.79 11.79
N ALA A 225 -15.19 -6.96 11.97
CA ALA A 225 -15.23 -5.57 11.52
C ALA A 225 -14.12 -4.73 12.19
N GLU A 226 -13.88 -4.88 13.49
CA GLU A 226 -12.78 -4.21 14.18
C GLU A 226 -11.42 -4.62 13.61
N ARG A 227 -11.23 -5.92 13.35
CA ARG A 227 -10.00 -6.43 12.71
C ARG A 227 -9.83 -5.88 11.30
N GLU A 228 -10.92 -5.76 10.54
CA GLU A 228 -10.90 -5.22 9.19
C GLU A 228 -10.58 -3.72 9.18
N LEU A 229 -11.21 -2.93 10.04
CA LEU A 229 -10.89 -1.51 10.23
C LEU A 229 -9.42 -1.33 10.61
N LYS A 230 -8.88 -2.16 11.51
CA LYS A 230 -7.46 -2.13 11.88
C LYS A 230 -6.53 -2.54 10.72
N ARG A 231 -6.95 -3.43 9.83
CA ARG A 231 -6.20 -3.75 8.60
C ARG A 231 -6.22 -2.56 7.64
N GLN A 232 -7.39 -1.98 7.39
CA GLN A 232 -7.54 -0.81 6.54
C GLN A 232 -6.74 0.39 7.05
N GLU A 233 -6.72 0.63 8.37
CA GLU A 233 -5.91 1.68 8.98
C GLU A 233 -4.40 1.44 8.75
N ARG A 234 -3.94 0.20 8.97
CA ARG A 234 -2.53 -0.18 8.71
C ARG A 234 -2.15 -0.08 7.23
N GLU A 235 -3.07 -0.43 6.34
CA GLU A 235 -2.87 -0.31 4.89
C GLU A 235 -2.83 1.16 4.45
N ALA A 236 -3.74 1.99 4.96
CA ALA A 236 -3.74 3.42 4.73
C ALA A 236 -2.47 4.10 5.29
N GLU A 237 -2.00 3.69 6.48
CA GLU A 237 -0.74 4.17 7.04
C GLU A 237 0.47 3.78 6.17
N LYS A 238 0.51 2.53 5.70
CA LYS A 238 1.55 2.07 4.76
C LYS A 238 1.52 2.85 3.45
N GLN A 239 0.34 3.10 2.88
CA GLN A 239 0.17 3.89 1.67
C GLN A 239 0.64 5.33 1.88
N ARG A 240 0.22 6.00 2.96
CA ARG A 240 0.71 7.36 3.30
C ARG A 240 2.23 7.40 3.41
N ARG A 241 2.85 6.43 4.09
CA ARG A 241 4.30 6.35 4.24
C ARG A 241 5.01 6.03 2.92
N GLU A 242 4.39 5.26 2.03
CA GLU A 242 4.91 4.98 0.71
C GLU A 242 4.84 6.21 -0.21
N GLU A 243 3.71 6.91 -0.21
CA GLU A 243 3.54 8.18 -0.91
C GLU A 243 4.52 9.24 -0.42
N GLU A 244 4.74 9.37 0.89
CA GLU A 244 5.75 10.28 1.46
C GLU A 244 7.15 9.93 0.97
N ARG A 245 7.54 8.65 0.99
CA ARG A 245 8.83 8.19 0.44
C ARG A 245 8.94 8.42 -1.06
N GLN A 246 7.86 8.31 -1.82
CA GLN A 246 7.84 8.60 -3.25
C GLN A 246 8.04 10.11 -3.48
N ARG A 247 7.33 10.96 -2.74
CA ARG A 247 7.52 12.42 -2.79
C ARG A 247 8.95 12.83 -2.43
N GLU A 248 9.53 12.26 -1.38
CA GLU A 248 10.92 12.53 -0.99
C GLU A 248 11.91 12.06 -2.07
N LYS A 249 11.68 10.88 -2.68
CA LYS A 249 12.50 10.40 -3.80
C LYS A 249 12.38 11.33 -5.01
N GLU A 250 11.19 11.76 -5.37
CA GLU A 250 10.95 12.69 -6.47
C GLU A 250 11.59 14.06 -6.20
N GLU A 251 11.49 14.58 -4.98
CA GLU A 251 12.15 15.82 -4.58
C GLU A 251 13.67 15.67 -4.65
N ARG A 252 14.23 14.54 -4.19
CA ARG A 252 15.66 14.25 -4.29
C ARG A 252 16.13 14.13 -5.75
N ILE A 253 15.30 13.56 -6.63
CA ILE A 253 15.59 13.49 -8.07
C ILE A 253 15.59 14.90 -8.65
N LYS A 254 14.55 15.71 -8.39
CA LYS A 254 14.46 17.11 -8.83
C LYS A 254 15.66 17.93 -8.34
N ALA A 255 16.04 17.81 -7.07
CA ALA A 255 17.19 18.49 -6.50
C ALA A 255 18.51 18.11 -7.20
N ARG A 256 18.71 16.81 -7.51
CA ARG A 256 19.88 16.35 -8.30
C ARG A 256 19.88 16.88 -9.72
N GLU A 257 18.72 16.94 -10.37
CA GLU A 257 18.60 17.53 -11.71
C GLU A 257 18.91 19.02 -11.70
N ASP A 258 18.41 19.75 -10.73
CA ASP A 258 18.66 21.19 -10.59
C ASP A 258 20.12 21.49 -10.23
N GLU A 259 20.74 20.67 -9.36
CA GLU A 259 22.19 20.74 -9.11
C GLU A 259 22.99 20.46 -10.39
N ARG A 260 22.59 19.47 -11.19
CA ARG A 260 23.23 19.15 -12.47
C ARG A 260 23.08 20.30 -13.47
N LYS A 261 21.91 20.95 -13.54
CA LYS A 261 21.67 22.14 -14.37
C LYS A 261 22.56 23.31 -13.91
N ARG A 262 22.62 23.59 -12.60
CA ARG A 262 23.50 24.64 -12.04
C ARG A 262 24.97 24.38 -12.34
N LYS A 263 25.46 23.14 -12.16
CA LYS A 263 26.84 22.76 -12.52
C LYS A 263 27.10 22.88 -14.01
N ALA A 264 26.14 22.51 -14.87
CA ALA A 264 26.26 22.67 -16.32
C ALA A 264 26.32 24.14 -16.73
N GLU A 265 25.48 25.00 -16.13
CA GLU A 265 25.49 26.44 -16.37
C GLU A 265 26.80 27.09 -15.87
N ALA A 266 27.27 26.71 -14.69
CA ALA A 266 28.56 27.16 -14.16
C ALA A 266 29.73 26.76 -15.08
N ARG A 267 29.75 25.52 -15.58
CA ARG A 267 30.74 25.07 -16.58
C ARG A 267 30.66 25.86 -17.89
N LYS A 268 29.45 26.17 -18.37
CA LYS A 268 29.26 27.03 -19.56
C LYS A 268 29.83 28.43 -19.32
N LYS A 269 29.50 29.06 -18.18
CA LYS A 269 30.03 30.37 -17.77
C LYS A 269 31.56 30.36 -17.65
N GLU A 270 32.13 29.32 -17.04
CA GLU A 270 33.58 29.16 -16.92
C GLU A 270 34.26 28.98 -18.30
N GLN A 271 33.68 28.18 -19.20
CA GLN A 271 34.18 28.02 -20.56
C GLN A 271 34.11 29.33 -21.34
N GLU A 272 33.03 30.10 -21.19
CA GLU A 272 32.88 31.41 -21.81
C GLU A 272 33.91 32.40 -21.26
N ALA A 273 34.12 32.43 -19.95
CA ALA A 273 35.16 33.25 -19.31
C ALA A 273 36.56 32.87 -19.80
N LYS A 274 36.88 31.57 -19.91
CA LYS A 274 38.15 31.09 -20.48
C LYS A 274 38.31 31.48 -21.95
N ARG A 275 37.24 31.45 -22.75
CA ARG A 275 37.26 31.92 -24.14
C ARG A 275 37.56 33.41 -24.22
N LYS A 276 36.86 34.24 -23.42
CA LYS A 276 37.09 35.69 -23.34
C LYS A 276 38.53 36.01 -22.89
N ALA A 277 39.02 35.35 -21.84
CA ALA A 277 40.39 35.53 -21.36
C ALA A 277 41.44 35.17 -22.43
N ARG A 278 41.25 34.06 -23.18
CA ARG A 278 42.12 33.70 -24.31
C ARG A 278 42.06 34.72 -25.45
N GLU A 279 40.89 35.28 -25.72
CA GLU A 279 40.72 36.32 -26.74
C GLU A 279 41.45 37.61 -26.32
N ASP A 280 41.31 38.02 -25.07
CA ASP A 280 41.99 39.20 -24.52
C ASP A 280 43.50 39.00 -24.46
N GLU A 281 43.99 37.80 -24.12
CA GLU A 281 45.40 37.46 -24.18
C GLU A 281 45.93 37.52 -25.62
N ARG A 282 45.17 37.01 -26.60
CA ARG A 282 45.50 37.13 -28.03
C ARG A 282 45.57 38.59 -28.47
N LYS A 283 44.61 39.43 -28.04
CA LYS A 283 44.60 40.87 -28.32
C LYS A 283 45.83 41.56 -27.72
N ARG A 284 46.15 41.29 -26.45
CA ARG A 284 47.35 41.82 -25.78
C ARG A 284 48.65 41.38 -26.47
N LYS A 285 48.78 40.11 -26.84
CA LYS A 285 49.94 39.60 -27.60
C LYS A 285 50.04 40.25 -28.98
N ALA A 286 48.91 40.46 -29.67
CA ALA A 286 48.89 41.14 -30.96
C ALA A 286 49.30 42.61 -30.84
N GLU A 287 48.84 43.32 -29.80
CA GLU A 287 49.21 44.70 -29.51
C GLU A 287 50.69 44.81 -29.13
N ALA A 288 51.21 43.91 -28.29
CA ALA A 288 52.62 43.83 -27.94
C ALA A 288 53.49 43.58 -29.18
N ARG A 289 53.09 42.65 -30.07
CA ARG A 289 53.76 42.42 -31.36
C ARG A 289 53.75 43.66 -32.25
N LYS A 290 52.63 44.39 -32.32
CA LYS A 290 52.55 45.67 -33.05
C LYS A 290 53.51 46.71 -32.48
N LYS A 291 53.53 46.89 -31.16
CA LYS A 291 54.44 47.80 -30.45
C LYS A 291 55.91 47.42 -30.67
N GLU A 292 56.24 46.12 -30.61
CA GLU A 292 57.59 45.62 -30.89
C GLU A 292 58.01 45.85 -32.34
N GLN A 293 57.12 45.61 -33.31
CA GLN A 293 57.37 45.91 -34.72
C GLN A 293 57.58 47.40 -34.97
N GLU A 294 56.78 48.26 -34.32
CA GLU A 294 56.93 49.71 -34.39
C GLU A 294 58.26 50.17 -33.77
N ALA A 295 58.64 49.62 -32.63
CA ALA A 295 59.93 49.89 -31.98
C ALA A 295 61.10 49.43 -32.87
N LYS A 296 61.03 48.25 -33.48
CA LYS A 296 62.01 47.77 -34.47
C LYS A 296 62.07 48.69 -35.70
N ARG A 297 60.94 49.22 -36.17
CA ARG A 297 60.90 50.17 -37.28
C ARG A 297 61.59 51.48 -36.91
N LYS A 298 61.27 52.04 -35.74
CA LYS A 298 61.91 53.25 -35.20
C LYS A 298 63.41 53.05 -34.97
N ALA A 299 63.83 51.90 -34.46
CA ALA A 299 65.24 51.56 -34.28
C ALA A 299 65.98 51.47 -35.61
N ARG A 300 65.40 50.83 -36.63
CA ARG A 300 65.96 50.79 -38.00
C ARG A 300 66.06 52.18 -38.63
N GLU A 301 65.08 53.05 -38.41
CA GLU A 301 65.13 54.44 -38.87
C GLU A 301 66.22 55.26 -38.13
N ALA A 302 66.34 55.09 -36.81
CA ALA A 302 67.41 55.69 -36.01
C ALA A 302 68.81 55.17 -36.44
N GLU A 303 68.94 53.89 -36.77
CA GLU A 303 70.18 53.32 -37.28
C GLU A 303 70.53 53.86 -38.67
N LYS A 304 69.54 53.97 -39.57
CA LYS A 304 69.72 54.57 -40.90
C LYS A 304 70.17 56.04 -40.79
N THR A 305 69.59 56.81 -39.87
CA THR A 305 69.99 58.21 -39.65
C THR A 305 71.39 58.33 -39.04
N LYS A 306 71.76 57.46 -38.08
CA LYS A 306 73.14 57.36 -37.58
C LYS A 306 74.13 57.02 -38.69
N LYS A 307 73.87 55.98 -39.48
CA LYS A 307 74.71 55.61 -40.65
C LYS A 307 74.86 56.75 -41.66
N LYS A 308 73.80 57.52 -41.92
CA LYS A 308 73.88 58.72 -42.77
C LYS A 308 74.79 59.80 -42.16
N LYS A 309 74.65 60.08 -40.85
CA LYS A 309 75.50 61.04 -40.14
C LYS A 309 76.97 60.60 -40.10
N ASP A 310 77.24 59.32 -39.88
CA ASP A 310 78.60 58.77 -39.87
C ASP A 310 79.24 58.78 -41.26
N ALA A 311 78.48 58.48 -42.32
CA ALA A 311 78.94 58.61 -43.69
C ALA A 311 79.26 60.07 -44.06
N GLU A 312 78.47 61.04 -43.58
CA GLU A 312 78.73 62.46 -43.75
C GLU A 312 80.01 62.90 -43.01
N ARG A 313 80.21 62.46 -41.76
CA ARG A 313 81.44 62.72 -40.99
C ARG A 313 82.66 62.14 -41.69
N LEU A 314 82.57 60.93 -42.24
CA LEU A 314 83.66 60.30 -42.98
C LEU A 314 83.98 61.07 -44.27
N LYS A 315 82.97 61.59 -44.99
CA LYS A 315 83.20 62.48 -46.14
C LYS A 315 83.92 63.76 -45.73
N LYS A 316 83.49 64.42 -44.65
CA LYS A 316 84.15 65.62 -44.10
C LYS A 316 85.59 65.35 -43.66
N GLN A 317 85.87 64.20 -43.06
CA GLN A 317 87.24 63.81 -42.69
C GLN A 317 88.14 63.57 -43.91
N LYS A 318 87.64 62.86 -44.93
CA LYS A 318 88.37 62.65 -46.19
C LYS A 318 88.64 63.96 -46.93
N GLU A 319 87.71 64.90 -46.89
CA GLU A 319 87.87 66.24 -47.47
C GLU A 319 88.92 67.06 -46.73
N ALA A 320 88.90 67.05 -45.38
CA ALA A 320 89.91 67.70 -44.55
C ALA A 320 91.32 67.10 -44.75
N GLU A 321 91.42 65.78 -44.94
CA GLU A 321 92.68 65.10 -45.24
C GLU A 321 93.23 65.49 -46.62
N ARG A 322 92.37 65.55 -47.65
CA ARG A 322 92.76 66.05 -48.99
C ARG A 322 93.27 67.49 -48.91
N LEU A 323 92.63 68.34 -48.11
CA LEU A 323 93.06 69.72 -47.91
C LEU A 323 94.43 69.82 -47.21
N LYS A 324 94.71 68.97 -46.22
CA LYS A 324 96.04 68.85 -45.62
C LYS A 324 97.09 68.41 -46.63
N LYS A 325 96.80 67.37 -47.41
CA LYS A 325 97.71 66.85 -48.44
C LYS A 325 98.02 67.88 -49.52
N GLN A 326 97.06 68.74 -49.89
CA GLN A 326 97.29 69.87 -50.78
C GLN A 326 98.19 70.95 -50.14
N LYS A 327 97.95 71.31 -48.88
CA LYS A 327 98.78 72.28 -48.16
C LYS A 327 100.23 71.80 -47.98
N ASP A 328 100.43 70.51 -47.72
CA ASP A 328 101.76 69.90 -47.58
C ASP A 328 102.50 69.84 -48.93
N ALA A 329 101.79 69.56 -50.03
CA ALA A 329 102.35 69.62 -51.39
C ALA A 329 102.75 71.05 -51.80
N GLU A 330 101.97 72.07 -51.41
CA GLU A 330 102.32 73.48 -51.64
C GLU A 330 103.57 73.89 -50.86
N ARG A 331 103.68 73.49 -49.58
CA ARG A 331 104.87 73.72 -48.76
C ARG A 331 106.12 73.06 -49.35
N ALA A 332 105.98 71.86 -49.93
CA ALA A 332 107.07 71.16 -50.60
C ALA A 332 107.54 71.90 -51.88
N LYS A 333 106.62 72.50 -52.64
CA LYS A 333 106.97 73.34 -53.80
C LYS A 333 107.73 74.60 -53.37
N LYS A 334 107.22 75.33 -52.36
CA LYS A 334 107.90 76.51 -51.79
C LYS A 334 109.32 76.22 -51.32
N LYS A 335 109.57 75.05 -50.72
CA LYS A 335 110.93 74.63 -50.31
C LYS A 335 111.85 74.37 -51.51
N LYS A 336 111.35 73.74 -52.58
CA LYS A 336 112.12 73.49 -53.82
C LYS A 336 112.47 74.79 -54.56
N ASP A 337 111.56 75.76 -54.59
CA ASP A 337 111.79 77.05 -55.24
C ASP A 337 112.82 77.91 -54.47
N ALA A 338 112.80 77.85 -53.13
CA ALA A 338 113.80 78.50 -52.29
C ALA A 338 115.22 77.89 -52.44
N GLU A 339 115.33 76.58 -52.70
CA GLU A 339 116.62 75.91 -52.97
C GLU A 339 117.19 76.31 -54.33
N ARG A 340 116.35 76.39 -55.37
CA ARG A 340 116.75 76.85 -56.71
C ARG A 340 117.27 78.28 -56.72
N ALA A 341 116.65 79.17 -55.94
CA ALA A 341 117.09 80.56 -55.80
C ALA A 341 118.48 80.68 -55.12
N LYS A 342 118.83 79.77 -54.21
CA LYS A 342 120.17 79.73 -53.58
C LYS A 342 121.24 79.28 -54.57
N LYS A 343 120.96 78.23 -55.36
CA LYS A 343 121.88 77.71 -56.40
C LYS A 343 122.18 78.74 -57.50
N GLN A 344 121.21 79.57 -57.89
CA GLN A 344 121.44 80.63 -58.88
C GLN A 344 122.35 81.76 -58.36
N LYS A 345 122.20 82.16 -57.09
CA LYS A 345 123.06 83.19 -56.47
C LYS A 345 124.51 82.74 -56.30
N GLU A 346 124.74 81.44 -56.11
CA GLU A 346 126.09 80.86 -55.99
C GLU A 346 126.81 80.77 -57.35
N ALA A 347 126.09 80.43 -58.42
CA ALA A 347 126.61 80.39 -59.78
C ALA A 347 127.04 81.78 -60.30
N GLU A 348 126.35 82.85 -59.89
CA GLU A 348 126.67 84.23 -60.28
C GLU A 348 127.98 84.74 -59.62
N ARG A 349 128.23 84.39 -58.34
CA ARG A 349 129.47 84.75 -57.63
C ARG A 349 130.70 84.08 -58.26
N LEU A 350 130.54 82.87 -58.81
CA LEU A 350 131.64 82.16 -59.48
C LEU A 350 132.05 82.79 -60.81
N LYS A 351 131.10 83.37 -61.56
CA LYS A 351 131.40 84.11 -62.81
C LYS A 351 132.19 85.40 -62.53
N LYS A 352 131.75 86.20 -61.54
CA LYS A 352 132.47 87.43 -61.13
C LYS A 352 133.93 87.20 -60.68
N LYS A 353 134.24 86.04 -60.09
CA LYS A 353 135.62 85.70 -59.71
C LYS A 353 136.51 85.31 -60.91
N LYS A 354 135.96 84.65 -61.93
CA LYS A 354 136.72 84.26 -63.13
C LYS A 354 137.06 85.45 -64.04
N ASP A 355 136.18 86.45 -64.13
CA ASP A 355 136.41 87.63 -64.96
C ASP A 355 137.46 88.60 -64.35
N ALA A 356 137.56 88.65 -63.01
CA ALA A 356 138.56 89.44 -62.31
C ALA A 356 139.99 88.85 -62.40
N GLU A 357 140.13 87.53 -62.57
CA GLU A 357 141.44 86.87 -62.74
C GLU A 357 142.02 87.08 -64.15
N ARG A 358 141.16 87.05 -65.18
CA ARG A 358 141.56 87.31 -66.58
C ARG A 358 142.07 88.74 -66.78
N ALA A 359 141.43 89.73 -66.16
CA ALA A 359 141.86 91.12 -66.22
C ALA A 359 143.26 91.38 -65.61
N LYS A 360 143.66 90.59 -64.59
CA LYS A 360 144.99 90.69 -63.97
C LYS A 360 146.10 90.09 -64.85
N LYS A 361 145.81 88.98 -65.55
CA LYS A 361 146.77 88.34 -66.48
C LYS A 361 147.06 89.21 -67.71
N ASP A 362 146.07 89.91 -68.26
CA ASP A 362 146.27 90.81 -69.41
C ASP A 362 147.03 92.10 -69.06
N ALA A 363 146.92 92.59 -67.82
CA ALA A 363 147.68 93.75 -67.33
C ALA A 363 149.17 93.44 -67.12
N GLU A 364 149.52 92.21 -66.71
CA GLU A 364 150.92 91.77 -66.54
C GLU A 364 151.62 91.56 -67.90
N ARG A 365 150.89 91.03 -68.90
CA ARG A 365 151.40 90.82 -70.25
C ARG A 365 151.73 92.15 -70.95
N LYS A 366 150.90 93.18 -70.77
CA LYS A 366 151.14 94.53 -71.32
C LYS A 366 152.32 95.27 -70.66
N LYS A 367 152.59 95.02 -69.36
CA LYS A 367 153.78 95.56 -68.67
C LYS A 367 155.10 94.94 -69.17
N LYS A 368 155.10 93.63 -69.46
CA LYS A 368 156.28 92.92 -70.02
C LYS A 368 156.61 93.36 -71.45
N GLU A 369 155.60 93.71 -72.24
CA GLU A 369 155.78 94.20 -73.62
C GLU A 369 156.28 95.66 -73.69
N ALA A 370 155.87 96.51 -72.74
CA ALA A 370 156.35 97.89 -72.61
C ALA A 370 157.82 97.98 -72.13
N ALA A 371 158.29 97.00 -71.36
CA ALA A 371 159.70 96.93 -70.93
C ALA A 371 160.65 96.57 -72.09
N LYS A 372 160.25 95.64 -72.99
CA LYS A 372 161.06 95.28 -74.18
C LYS A 372 161.17 96.41 -75.21
N LYS A 373 160.13 97.25 -75.37
CA LYS A 373 160.19 98.43 -76.26
C LYS A 373 161.10 99.56 -75.74
N LYS A 374 161.30 99.68 -74.42
CA LYS A 374 162.21 100.67 -73.82
C LYS A 374 163.69 100.29 -73.92
N GLU A 375 164.02 99.00 -74.01
CA GLU A 375 165.39 98.53 -74.19
C GLU A 375 165.89 98.71 -75.64
N ALA A 376 165.03 98.45 -76.63
CA ALA A 376 165.35 98.65 -78.05
C ALA A 376 165.53 100.14 -78.42
N ALA A 377 164.89 101.07 -77.70
CA ALA A 377 165.06 102.51 -77.90
C ALA A 377 166.39 103.05 -77.32
N LYS A 378 166.98 102.38 -76.31
CA LYS A 378 168.27 102.79 -75.70
C LYS A 378 169.47 102.48 -76.61
N LYS A 379 169.40 101.46 -77.48
CA LYS A 379 170.45 101.19 -78.48
C LYS A 379 170.44 102.14 -79.69
N LYS A 380 169.38 102.92 -79.90
CA LYS A 380 169.33 103.99 -80.93
C LYS A 380 169.82 105.36 -80.44
N ALA A 381 170.18 105.51 -79.16
CA ALA A 381 170.55 106.81 -78.56
C ALA A 381 172.06 107.04 -78.35
N ALA A 382 172.94 106.10 -78.72
CA ALA A 382 174.41 106.23 -78.55
C ALA A 382 175.20 106.51 -79.85
N ALA A 383 174.57 106.59 -81.04
CA ALA A 383 175.31 106.76 -82.30
C ALA A 383 174.79 107.85 -83.24
N LYS A 384 174.10 108.88 -82.72
CA LYS A 384 173.81 110.10 -83.51
C LYS A 384 173.64 111.37 -82.65
N LYS A 385 174.65 111.68 -81.83
CA LYS A 385 174.98 113.06 -81.41
C LYS A 385 176.18 113.53 -82.25
N LYS A 386 175.89 114.26 -83.35
CA LYS A 386 176.71 115.09 -84.28
C LYS A 386 176.19 114.82 -85.70
N ALA A 387 175.21 115.53 -86.28
CA ALA A 387 174.96 116.97 -86.33
C ALA A 387 176.25 117.78 -86.58
N THR A 388 176.67 117.75 -87.83
CA THR A 388 177.11 118.89 -88.65
C THR A 388 177.25 120.27 -87.98
N LYS A 389 178.50 120.75 -88.00
CA LYS A 389 178.97 122.10 -88.34
C LYS A 389 180.25 121.81 -89.18
N LYS A 390 180.54 122.27 -90.40
CA LYS A 390 180.22 123.50 -91.16
C LYS A 390 180.78 123.36 -92.60
N LYS A 391 180.30 124.14 -93.57
CA LYS A 391 180.92 124.38 -94.90
C LYS A 391 181.57 125.79 -94.90
N ALA A 392 182.65 125.95 -95.69
CA ALA A 392 183.34 127.18 -96.14
C ALA A 392 184.37 127.82 -95.15
N THR A 393 185.64 128.14 -95.49
CA THR A 393 186.27 128.56 -96.78
C THR A 393 187.82 128.38 -96.82
N LYS A 394 188.37 128.30 -98.06
CA LYS A 394 189.61 128.96 -98.57
C LYS A 394 191.05 128.43 -98.30
N LYS A 395 191.77 128.31 -99.44
CA LYS A 395 193.09 128.92 -99.80
C LYS A 395 194.41 128.28 -99.34
N LYS A 396 195.14 127.87 -100.38
CA LYS A 396 196.58 127.99 -100.70
C LYS A 396 197.61 127.26 -99.82
N ALA A 397 198.26 126.34 -100.52
CA ALA A 397 199.40 125.53 -100.14
C ALA A 397 200.72 126.31 -100.00
N ALA A 398 201.69 125.62 -99.38
CA ALA A 398 203.11 125.90 -99.25
C ALA A 398 203.54 126.98 -98.23
N LYS A 399 203.97 126.53 -97.04
CA LYS A 399 205.35 126.71 -96.52
C LYS A 399 205.48 125.96 -95.18
N LYS A 400 206.18 124.83 -95.17
CA LYS A 400 207.63 124.70 -94.89
C LYS A 400 207.91 124.78 -93.39
N THR A 401 208.36 123.64 -92.89
CA THR A 401 209.48 123.47 -91.98
C THR A 401 209.44 124.18 -90.64
N ALA A 402 209.57 123.31 -89.64
CA ALA A 402 210.59 123.40 -88.62
C ALA A 402 210.30 124.30 -87.43
N THR A 403 210.82 123.75 -86.32
CA THR A 403 211.45 124.47 -85.24
C THR A 403 210.50 125.28 -84.36
N LYS A 404 210.29 124.80 -83.13
CA LYS A 404 211.27 125.06 -82.07
C LYS A 404 211.48 126.58 -82.02
N LYS A 405 210.75 127.23 -81.13
CA LYS A 405 211.29 128.30 -80.29
C LYS A 405 212.07 129.40 -81.06
N LYS A 406 211.40 130.54 -81.27
CA LYS A 406 211.95 131.91 -81.42
C LYS A 406 212.71 132.30 -82.72
N ALA A 407 212.31 133.49 -83.21
CA ALA A 407 213.07 134.64 -83.77
C ALA A 407 214.52 134.50 -84.31
N ALA A 408 214.69 134.96 -85.57
CA ALA A 408 215.79 135.72 -86.23
C ALA A 408 215.19 136.14 -87.60
N LYS A 409 215.25 137.37 -88.14
CA LYS A 409 215.95 138.62 -87.88
C LYS A 409 214.90 139.74 -87.89
#